data_AF-A0A336MXS6-F1
#
_entry.id   AF-A0A336MXS6-F1
#
_cell.length_a   1.000
_cell.length_b   1.000
_cell.length_c   1.000
_cell.angle_alpha   90.00
_cell.angle_beta   90.00
_cell.angle_gamma   90.00
#
_symmetry.space_group_name_H-M   'P 1'
#
loop_
_entity.id
_entity.type
_entity.pdbx_description
1 polymer ?
#
loop_
_entity_poly.entity_id
_entity_poly.type
_entity_poly.pdbx_seq_one_letter_code
_entity_poly.pdbx_strand_id
1 'polypeptide(L)'
;MPRGKYVNHKGRNRHFTDVEELEEERKKAEQKKWRKKQDGEESSEEEEEASEKSEGSESEEESGSEDDTAAKGVHALIEIENPNRVQKKAATKVTQVSLDGPSGSKPELSRREREELEKQRAQANYQKLHAQGKTEQARADLARLAIIKQHRAEAAARREAEKKEKEEKKKATQR
;
A
#
# COMPACT_ATOMS: atom_id res chain seq x y z
N MET A 1 -10.80 6.94 -39.55
CA MET A 1 -11.92 6.35 -38.79
C MET A 1 -11.84 6.85 -37.35
N PRO A 2 -12.88 7.51 -36.81
CA PRO A 2 -12.83 8.05 -35.45
C PRO A 2 -12.97 6.89 -34.46
N ARG A 3 -11.99 6.73 -33.56
CA ARG A 3 -12.04 5.73 -32.48
C ARG A 3 -13.07 6.23 -31.46
N GLY A 4 -14.10 5.41 -31.17
CA GLY A 4 -15.22 5.79 -30.31
C GLY A 4 -14.78 6.26 -28.92
N LYS A 5 -15.57 7.16 -28.32
CA LYS A 5 -15.31 7.85 -27.04
C LYS A 5 -15.20 6.95 -25.82
N TYR A 6 -15.59 5.68 -25.92
CA TYR A 6 -15.65 4.76 -24.77
C TYR A 6 -14.68 3.59 -24.93
N VAL A 7 -13.92 3.32 -23.86
CA VAL A 7 -13.01 2.18 -23.77
C VAL A 7 -13.83 0.97 -23.34
N ASN A 8 -13.93 -0.04 -24.19
CA ASN A 8 -14.59 -1.31 -23.85
C ASN A 8 -13.69 -2.10 -22.89
N HIS A 9 -14.15 -2.26 -21.64
CA HIS A 9 -13.43 -3.02 -20.61
C HIS A 9 -13.79 -4.52 -20.60
N LYS A 10 -14.70 -4.96 -21.48
CA LYS A 10 -15.14 -6.35 -21.57
C LYS A 10 -13.99 -7.24 -22.07
N GLY A 11 -13.61 -8.24 -21.26
CA GLY A 11 -12.54 -9.19 -21.58
C GLY A 11 -11.13 -8.74 -21.18
N ARG A 12 -10.97 -7.57 -20.56
CA ARG A 12 -9.68 -7.15 -19.98
C ARG A 12 -9.51 -7.82 -18.61
N ASN A 13 -8.29 -8.29 -18.32
CA ASN A 13 -7.95 -8.84 -17.02
C ASN A 13 -8.27 -7.82 -15.92
N ARG A 14 -9.00 -8.26 -14.89
CA ARG A 14 -9.30 -7.44 -13.72
C ARG A 14 -8.04 -7.34 -12.89
N HIS A 15 -7.46 -6.15 -12.80
CA HIS A 15 -6.41 -5.85 -11.85
C HIS A 15 -7.08 -5.39 -10.55
N PHE A 16 -6.82 -6.12 -9.47
CA PHE A 16 -7.10 -5.63 -8.14
C PHE A 16 -5.91 -4.77 -7.74
N THR A 17 -6.15 -3.55 -7.29
CA THR A 17 -5.07 -2.70 -6.80
C THR A 17 -4.46 -3.35 -5.56
N ASP A 18 -3.17 -3.63 -5.63
CA ASP A 18 -2.45 -4.23 -4.52
C ASP A 18 -2.35 -3.20 -3.37
N VAL A 19 -2.27 -3.70 -2.13
CA VAL A 19 -2.18 -2.83 -0.92
C VAL A 19 -0.99 -1.88 -1.02
N GLU A 20 0.10 -2.34 -1.64
CA GLU A 20 1.30 -1.55 -1.88
C GLU A 20 1.06 -0.40 -2.88
N GLU A 21 0.32 -0.64 -3.98
CA GLU A 21 -0.05 0.42 -4.94
C GLU A 21 -0.95 1.48 -4.30
N LEU A 22 -1.90 1.07 -3.45
CA LEU A 22 -2.76 1.99 -2.70
C LEU A 22 -1.96 2.89 -1.75
N GLU A 23 -0.96 2.32 -1.06
CA GLU A 23 -0.07 3.09 -0.19
C GLU A 23 0.83 4.04 -0.96
N GLU A 24 1.33 3.62 -2.12
CA GLU A 24 2.14 4.46 -3.00
C GLU A 24 1.33 5.62 -3.58
N GLU A 25 0.09 5.38 -4.01
CA GLU A 25 -0.82 6.43 -4.44
C GLU A 25 -1.09 7.43 -3.32
N ARG A 26 -1.33 6.94 -2.10
CA ARG A 26 -1.52 7.80 -0.92
C ARG A 26 -0.28 8.65 -0.64
N LYS A 27 0.91 8.05 -0.64
CA LYS A 27 2.19 8.76 -0.46
C LYS A 27 2.42 9.80 -1.56
N LYS A 28 2.09 9.48 -2.81
CA LYS A 28 2.24 10.39 -3.96
C LYS A 28 1.26 11.56 -3.88
N ALA A 29 0.02 11.31 -3.45
CA ALA A 29 -0.95 12.35 -3.18
C ALA A 29 -0.51 13.26 -2.03
N GLU A 30 0.05 12.69 -0.97
CA GLU A 30 0.59 13.44 0.17
C GLU A 30 1.80 14.30 -0.24
N GLN A 31 2.72 13.77 -1.04
CA GLN A 31 3.83 14.54 -1.60
C GLN A 31 3.38 15.66 -2.52
N LYS A 32 2.37 15.43 -3.35
CA LYS A 32 1.78 16.50 -4.19
C LYS A 32 1.14 17.60 -3.33
N LYS A 33 0.39 17.22 -2.29
CA LYS A 33 -0.19 18.18 -1.33
C LYS A 33 0.90 18.97 -0.59
N TRP A 34 1.98 18.31 -0.17
CA TRP A 34 3.13 18.95 0.45
C TRP A 34 3.79 19.97 -0.49
N ARG A 35 4.02 19.60 -1.75
CA ARG A 35 4.58 20.50 -2.77
C ARG A 35 3.67 21.70 -3.01
N LYS A 36 2.37 21.49 -3.19
CA LYS A 36 1.41 22.58 -3.39
C LYS A 36 1.35 23.53 -2.19
N LYS A 37 1.48 23.00 -0.97
CA LYS A 37 1.53 23.79 0.26
C LYS A 37 2.83 24.57 0.43
N GLN A 38 3.95 24.06 -0.09
CA GLN A 38 5.22 24.79 -0.12
C GLN A 38 5.28 25.86 -1.20
N ASP A 39 4.63 25.64 -2.35
CA ASP A 39 4.65 26.57 -3.49
C ASP A 39 3.68 27.75 -3.34
N GLY A 40 2.89 27.81 -2.25
CA GLY A 40 2.04 28.95 -1.95
C GLY A 40 0.92 29.22 -2.96
N GLU A 41 0.54 28.21 -3.75
CA GLU A 41 -0.51 28.32 -4.76
C GLU A 41 -1.91 28.16 -4.12
N GLU A 42 -2.35 29.21 -3.46
CA GLU A 42 -3.73 29.42 -3.01
C GLU A 42 -4.41 30.40 -3.97
N SER A 43 -4.99 29.90 -5.06
CA SER A 43 -6.07 30.61 -5.78
C SER A 43 -6.82 29.65 -6.72
N SER A 44 -8.02 29.26 -6.26
CA SER A 44 -9.28 29.10 -7.00
C SER A 44 -9.26 28.54 -8.44
N GLU A 45 -9.86 27.36 -8.64
CA GLU A 45 -10.90 27.20 -9.67
C GLU A 45 -11.89 26.11 -9.23
N GLU A 46 -13.09 26.55 -8.86
CA GLU A 46 -14.31 25.77 -8.67
C GLU A 46 -15.23 26.09 -9.86
N GLU A 47 -16.07 25.12 -10.23
CA GLU A 47 -17.11 25.10 -11.29
C GLU A 47 -16.69 24.78 -12.75
N GLU A 48 -17.04 23.58 -13.20
CA GLU A 48 -18.19 23.35 -14.09
C GLU A 48 -18.43 21.83 -14.26
N GLU A 49 -19.48 21.31 -13.61
CA GLU A 49 -20.64 20.69 -14.28
C GLU A 49 -21.46 19.90 -13.25
N ALA A 50 -22.68 20.41 -13.07
CA ALA A 50 -23.73 19.85 -12.26
C ALA A 50 -24.43 18.72 -13.04
N SER A 51 -24.89 17.68 -12.35
CA SER A 51 -26.30 17.29 -12.47
C SER A 51 -26.73 16.21 -11.47
N GLU A 52 -27.45 16.68 -10.45
CA GLU A 52 -28.82 16.29 -10.10
C GLU A 52 -29.14 14.80 -9.81
N LYS A 53 -29.36 14.54 -8.52
CA LYS A 53 -30.68 14.14 -7.96
C LYS A 53 -31.23 12.76 -8.32
N SER A 54 -31.19 11.82 -7.36
CA SER A 54 -32.31 11.64 -6.43
C SER A 54 -32.02 10.47 -5.48
N GLU A 55 -32.17 10.75 -4.20
CA GLU A 55 -32.61 9.76 -3.22
C GLU A 55 -33.90 9.07 -3.69
N GLY A 56 -33.83 7.75 -3.84
CA GLY A 56 -34.94 6.89 -4.20
C GLY A 56 -34.78 5.56 -3.46
N SER A 57 -35.24 5.54 -2.22
CA SER A 57 -35.53 4.31 -1.49
C SER A 57 -36.76 3.67 -2.13
N GLU A 58 -36.61 2.52 -2.78
CA GLU A 58 -37.69 1.54 -2.94
C GLU A 58 -37.05 0.14 -2.77
N SER A 59 -37.51 -0.51 -1.71
CA SER A 59 -37.38 -1.93 -1.47
C SER A 59 -38.12 -2.70 -2.57
N GLU A 60 -37.51 -3.71 -3.16
CA GLU A 60 -38.16 -4.96 -3.56
C GLU A 60 -37.08 -6.04 -3.67
N GLU A 61 -37.36 -7.17 -3.04
CA GLU A 61 -36.62 -8.41 -3.16
C GLU A 61 -36.69 -8.92 -4.61
N GLU A 62 -35.62 -9.54 -5.09
CA GLU A 62 -35.71 -10.88 -5.69
C GLU A 62 -34.29 -11.47 -5.72
N SER A 63 -34.09 -12.32 -4.73
CA SER A 63 -33.32 -13.56 -4.77
C SER A 63 -32.99 -14.08 -6.18
N GLY A 64 -31.76 -14.59 -6.35
CA GLY A 64 -31.47 -15.48 -7.49
C GLY A 64 -30.09 -15.31 -8.08
N SER A 65 -29.05 -15.63 -7.30
CA SER A 65 -27.77 -16.02 -7.86
C SER A 65 -27.98 -17.20 -8.81
N GLU A 66 -27.98 -16.97 -10.13
CA GLU A 66 -27.92 -18.02 -11.15
C GLU A 66 -26.53 -18.70 -11.18
N ASP A 67 -26.01 -19.06 -10.01
CA ASP A 67 -25.00 -20.12 -9.86
C ASP A 67 -25.66 -21.50 -9.66
N ASP A 68 -26.96 -21.56 -9.90
CA ASP A 68 -27.67 -22.76 -10.28
C ASP A 68 -28.27 -22.52 -11.67
N THR A 69 -27.44 -22.51 -12.72
CA THR A 69 -28.01 -22.91 -14.01
C THR A 69 -28.25 -24.41 -13.90
N ALA A 70 -29.36 -24.77 -13.23
CA ALA A 70 -30.06 -26.04 -13.43
C ALA A 70 -29.90 -26.36 -14.91
N ALA A 71 -29.14 -27.41 -15.21
CA ALA A 71 -28.52 -27.56 -16.52
C ALA A 71 -29.59 -27.33 -17.58
N LYS A 72 -29.44 -26.24 -18.35
CA LYS A 72 -30.53 -25.65 -19.12
C LYS A 72 -31.18 -26.73 -19.99
N GLY A 73 -32.45 -27.05 -19.70
CA GLY A 73 -33.22 -28.09 -20.39
C GLY A 73 -32.86 -29.53 -19.99
N VAL A 74 -32.82 -30.43 -20.96
CA VAL A 74 -32.60 -31.88 -20.75
C VAL A 74 -31.16 -32.26 -20.41
N HIS A 75 -30.23 -31.31 -20.37
CA HIS A 75 -28.82 -31.55 -20.12
C HIS A 75 -28.54 -32.15 -18.73
N ALA A 76 -29.42 -31.93 -17.75
CA ALA A 76 -29.32 -32.57 -16.42
C ALA A 76 -29.72 -34.05 -16.43
N LEU A 77 -30.52 -34.48 -17.41
CA LEU A 77 -31.09 -35.83 -17.50
C LEU A 77 -30.27 -36.76 -18.39
N ILE A 78 -29.40 -36.20 -19.25
CA ILE A 78 -28.57 -36.97 -20.17
C ILE A 78 -27.28 -37.39 -19.45
N GLU A 79 -27.10 -38.69 -19.29
CA GLU A 79 -25.86 -39.29 -18.80
C GLU A 79 -24.76 -39.16 -19.86
N ILE A 80 -23.70 -38.42 -19.55
CA ILE A 80 -22.59 -38.20 -20.48
C ILE A 80 -21.56 -39.32 -20.30
N GLU A 81 -21.65 -40.38 -21.11
CA GLU A 81 -20.71 -41.51 -21.18
C GLU A 81 -19.45 -41.21 -22.01
N ASN A 82 -18.84 -40.03 -21.83
CA ASN A 82 -17.58 -39.73 -22.51
C ASN A 82 -16.40 -40.21 -21.65
N PRO A 83 -15.66 -41.26 -22.06
CA PRO A 83 -14.56 -41.82 -21.27
C PRO A 83 -13.38 -40.85 -21.08
N ASN A 84 -13.27 -39.81 -21.91
CA ASN A 84 -12.25 -38.76 -21.79
C ASN A 84 -12.75 -37.53 -21.02
N ARG A 85 -13.96 -37.56 -20.44
CA ARG A 85 -14.52 -36.42 -19.71
C ARG A 85 -13.91 -36.31 -18.32
N VAL A 86 -13.09 -35.28 -18.13
CA VAL A 86 -12.54 -34.91 -16.83
C VAL A 86 -13.63 -34.23 -15.99
N GLN A 87 -14.21 -34.96 -15.03
CA GLN A 87 -15.14 -34.38 -14.06
C GLN A 87 -14.36 -33.54 -13.03
N LYS A 88 -14.57 -32.21 -13.04
CA LYS A 88 -14.00 -31.32 -12.02
C LYS A 88 -14.80 -31.50 -10.73
N LYS A 89 -14.22 -32.15 -9.72
CA LYS A 89 -14.81 -32.21 -8.38
C LYS A 89 -14.81 -30.79 -7.79
N ALA A 90 -15.94 -30.36 -7.24
CA ALA A 90 -16.04 -29.07 -6.56
C ALA A 90 -14.99 -28.99 -5.44
N ALA A 91 -14.32 -27.85 -5.33
CA ALA A 91 -13.24 -27.64 -4.37
C ALA A 91 -13.76 -27.80 -2.92
N THR A 92 -13.22 -28.77 -2.19
CA THR A 92 -13.46 -28.94 -0.76
C THR A 92 -12.91 -27.73 0.00
N LYS A 93 -13.72 -27.13 0.88
CA LYS A 93 -13.38 -25.91 1.63
C LYS A 93 -12.14 -26.15 2.50
N VAL A 94 -11.18 -25.23 2.42
CA VAL A 94 -9.87 -25.24 3.10
C VAL A 94 -9.97 -25.48 4.61
N THR A 95 -11.10 -25.14 5.22
CA THR A 95 -11.36 -25.29 6.67
C THR A 95 -11.47 -26.74 7.17
N GLN A 96 -11.64 -27.73 6.28
CA GLN A 96 -11.73 -29.15 6.66
C GLN A 96 -10.40 -29.92 6.56
N VAL A 97 -9.33 -29.27 6.09
CA VAL A 97 -7.99 -29.88 6.06
C VAL A 97 -7.31 -29.59 7.40
N SER A 98 -7.58 -30.41 8.40
CA SER A 98 -6.85 -30.40 9.68
C SER A 98 -5.36 -30.71 9.43
N LEU A 99 -4.48 -29.84 9.93
CA LEU A 99 -3.01 -29.97 9.85
C LEU A 99 -2.42 -31.12 10.71
N ASP A 100 -3.25 -31.78 11.53
CA ASP A 100 -2.83 -32.76 12.54
C ASP A 100 -3.08 -34.24 12.13
N GLY A 101 -2.87 -34.56 10.85
CA GLY A 101 -2.78 -35.96 10.41
C GLY A 101 -1.36 -36.53 10.65
N PRO A 102 -1.18 -37.86 10.82
CA PRO A 102 0.08 -38.51 11.24
C PRO A 102 1.26 -38.39 10.24
N SER A 103 1.17 -37.54 9.23
CA SER A 103 2.28 -37.12 8.35
C SER A 103 2.72 -35.69 8.69
N GLY A 104 3.20 -35.47 9.92
CA GLY A 104 3.69 -34.19 10.43
C GLY A 104 4.90 -33.58 9.70
N SER A 105 5.22 -34.04 8.48
CA SER A 105 6.10 -33.32 7.57
C SER A 105 5.32 -32.12 7.02
N LYS A 106 5.58 -30.94 7.60
CA LYS A 106 5.26 -29.64 6.97
C LYS A 106 5.55 -29.80 5.47
N PRO A 107 4.61 -29.46 4.58
CA PRO A 107 4.84 -29.57 3.13
C PRO A 107 6.18 -28.90 2.84
N GLU A 108 7.13 -29.69 2.36
CA GLU A 108 8.46 -29.20 2.09
C GLU A 108 8.34 -28.15 1.00
N LEU A 109 8.37 -26.88 1.41
CA LEU A 109 8.40 -25.73 0.51
C LEU A 109 9.39 -26.05 -0.60
N SER A 110 8.93 -25.90 -1.83
CA SER A 110 9.75 -26.09 -3.02
C SER A 110 11.08 -25.35 -2.82
N ARG A 111 12.18 -25.91 -3.33
CA ARG A 111 13.51 -25.26 -3.23
C ARG A 111 13.45 -23.77 -3.62
N ARG A 112 12.63 -23.47 -4.62
CA ARG A 112 12.35 -22.10 -5.09
C ARG A 112 11.63 -21.23 -4.05
N GLU A 113 10.64 -21.79 -3.35
CA GLU A 113 9.88 -21.09 -2.31
C GLU A 113 10.73 -20.83 -1.06
N ARG A 114 11.65 -21.75 -0.71
CA ARG A 114 12.61 -21.55 0.39
C ARG A 114 13.55 -20.38 0.10
N GLU A 115 14.14 -20.36 -1.10
CA GLU A 115 15.04 -19.29 -1.51
C GLU A 115 14.32 -17.93 -1.58
N GLU A 116 13.05 -17.90 -2.02
CA GLU A 116 12.26 -16.67 -2.06
C GLU A 116 11.90 -16.14 -0.66
N LEU A 117 11.52 -17.02 0.27
CA LEU A 117 11.30 -16.64 1.68
C LEU A 117 12.58 -16.18 2.36
N GLU A 118 13.72 -16.81 2.09
CA GLU A 118 15.01 -16.37 2.62
C GLU A 118 15.41 -15.00 2.07
N LYS A 119 15.18 -14.75 0.77
CA LYS A 119 15.39 -13.44 0.16
C LYS A 119 14.52 -12.37 0.82
N GLN A 120 13.23 -12.65 1.03
CA GLN A 120 12.32 -11.73 1.72
C GLN A 120 12.77 -11.47 3.17
N ARG A 121 13.16 -12.51 3.91
CA ARG A 121 13.70 -12.39 5.27
C ARG A 121 14.98 -11.58 5.31
N ALA A 122 15.90 -11.79 4.37
CA ALA A 122 17.14 -11.04 4.27
C ALA A 122 16.89 -9.56 3.99
N GLN A 123 15.96 -9.25 3.07
CA GLN A 123 15.54 -7.88 2.79
C GLN A 123 14.91 -7.22 4.02
N ALA A 124 13.99 -7.89 4.70
CA ALA A 124 13.37 -7.40 5.93
C ALA A 124 14.40 -7.17 7.04
N ASN A 125 15.36 -8.07 7.19
CA ASN A 125 16.46 -7.93 8.15
C ASN A 125 17.36 -6.74 7.81
N TYR A 126 17.69 -6.55 6.54
CA TYR A 126 18.46 -5.41 6.08
C TYR A 126 17.73 -4.10 6.37
N GLN A 127 16.44 -4.00 6.01
CA GLN A 127 15.61 -2.83 6.30
C GLN A 127 15.52 -2.55 7.79
N LYS A 128 15.35 -3.60 8.62
CA LYS A 128 15.34 -3.49 10.08
C LYS A 128 16.68 -2.97 10.62
N LEU A 129 17.81 -3.48 10.14
CA LEU A 129 19.14 -3.00 10.54
C LEU A 129 19.39 -1.56 10.07
N HIS A 130 18.90 -1.20 8.88
CA HIS A 130 19.02 0.14 8.33
C HIS A 130 18.21 1.14 9.17
N ALA A 131 16.96 0.79 9.50
CA ALA A 131 16.11 1.58 10.40
C ALA A 131 16.72 1.73 11.80
N GLN A 132 17.42 0.70 12.30
CA GLN A 132 18.18 0.77 13.56
C GLN A 132 19.45 1.61 13.48
N GLY A 133 19.83 2.13 12.30
CA GLY A 133 21.08 2.86 12.12
C GLY A 133 22.32 1.98 12.16
N LYS A 134 22.19 0.65 11.99
CA LYS A 134 23.31 -0.29 12.13
C LYS A 134 24.04 -0.56 10.82
N THR A 135 23.42 -0.27 9.67
CA THR A 135 24.08 -0.34 8.35
C THR A 135 25.09 0.82 8.21
N GLU A 136 26.14 0.62 7.44
CA GLU A 136 27.17 1.65 7.22
C GLU A 136 26.58 2.94 6.66
N GLN A 137 25.63 2.82 5.72
CA GLN A 137 24.90 3.95 5.14
C GLN A 137 24.15 4.75 6.22
N ALA A 138 23.33 4.07 7.03
CA ALA A 138 22.56 4.75 8.07
C ALA A 138 23.46 5.34 9.17
N ARG A 139 24.59 4.69 9.50
CA ARG A 139 25.60 5.26 10.41
C ARG A 139 26.21 6.54 9.84
N ALA A 140 26.54 6.57 8.55
CA ALA A 140 27.09 7.74 7.89
C ALA A 140 26.09 8.90 7.89
N ASP A 141 24.82 8.63 7.61
CA ASP A 141 23.76 9.64 7.65
C ASP A 141 23.54 10.18 9.07
N LEU A 142 23.51 9.30 10.08
CA LEU A 142 23.44 9.72 11.48
C LEU A 142 24.66 10.56 11.89
N ALA A 143 25.87 10.19 11.47
CA ALA A 143 27.09 10.95 11.73
C ALA A 143 27.02 12.34 11.07
N ARG A 144 26.55 12.42 9.83
CA ARG A 144 26.33 13.70 9.13
C ARG A 144 25.33 14.57 9.88
N LEU A 145 24.21 14.01 10.33
CA LEU A 145 23.21 14.72 11.13
C LEU A 145 23.79 15.18 12.48
N ALA A 146 24.65 14.37 13.12
CA ALA A 146 25.31 14.73 14.37
C ALA A 146 26.22 15.96 14.20
N ILE A 147 27.02 16.03 13.13
CA ILE A 147 27.87 17.19 12.81
C ILE A 147 27.01 18.45 12.65
N ILE A 148 25.88 18.37 11.94
CA ILE A 148 24.97 19.51 11.77
C ILE A 148 24.38 19.94 13.11
N LYS A 149 23.98 18.99 13.96
CA LYS A 149 23.46 19.28 15.31
C LYS A 149 24.52 19.96 16.16
N GLN A 150 25.78 19.50 16.13
CA GLN A 150 26.90 20.12 16.83
C GLN A 150 27.10 21.57 16.37
N HIS A 151 27.21 21.80 15.06
CA HIS A 151 27.39 23.16 14.53
C HIS A 151 26.23 24.10 14.89
N ARG A 152 24.99 23.59 14.90
CA ARG A 152 23.82 24.37 15.35
C ARG A 152 23.87 24.69 16.84
N ALA A 153 24.25 23.73 17.68
CA ALA A 153 24.37 23.92 19.12
C ALA A 153 25.50 24.91 19.45
N GLU A 154 26.66 24.79 18.79
CA GLU A 154 27.77 25.72 18.94
C GLU A 154 27.41 27.14 18.50
N ALA A 155 26.70 27.29 17.37
CA ALA A 155 26.23 28.60 16.92
C ALA A 155 25.19 29.21 17.87
N ALA A 156 24.30 28.40 18.45
CA ALA A 156 23.35 28.86 19.47
C ALA A 156 24.09 29.31 20.75
N ALA A 157 25.03 28.49 21.24
CA ALA A 157 25.84 28.81 22.40
C ALA A 157 26.68 30.08 22.20
N ARG A 158 27.30 30.26 21.03
CA ARG A 158 28.02 31.51 20.69
C ARG A 158 27.09 32.72 20.71
N ARG A 159 25.90 32.63 20.11
CA ARG A 159 24.92 33.72 20.15
C ARG A 159 24.44 34.05 21.56
N GLU A 160 24.26 33.05 22.42
CA GLU A 160 23.87 33.27 23.82
C GLU A 160 25.00 33.91 24.63
N ALA A 161 26.25 33.48 24.44
CA ALA A 161 27.42 34.08 25.08
C ALA A 161 27.58 35.55 24.66
N GLU A 162 27.52 35.85 23.36
CA GLU A 162 27.59 37.23 22.87
C GLU A 162 26.45 38.12 23.37
N LYS A 163 25.24 37.57 23.53
CA LYS A 163 24.11 38.29 24.11
C LYS A 163 24.36 38.61 25.58
N LYS A 164 24.81 37.63 26.38
CA LYS A 164 25.16 37.83 27.79
C LYS A 164 26.26 38.88 27.97
N GLU A 165 27.34 38.81 27.18
CA GLU A 165 28.40 39.82 27.22
C GLU A 165 27.88 41.22 26.85
N LYS A 166 27.01 41.33 25.84
CA LYS A 166 26.41 42.61 25.46
C LYS A 166 25.49 43.15 26.55
N GLU A 167 24.75 42.29 27.24
CA GLU A 167 23.91 42.69 28.38
C GLU A 167 24.74 43.12 29.60
N GLU A 168 25.82 42.41 29.91
CA GLU A 168 26.76 42.78 30.97
C GLU A 168 27.45 44.10 30.67
N LYS A 169 27.93 44.31 29.44
CA LYS A 169 28.49 45.59 28.98
C LYS A 169 27.46 46.71 29.10
N LYS A 170 26.20 46.49 28.67
CA LYS A 170 25.11 47.46 28.82
C LYS A 170 24.79 47.78 30.29
N LYS A 171 24.74 46.77 31.16
CA LYS A 171 24.52 46.94 32.60
C LYS A 171 25.69 47.69 33.26
N ALA A 172 26.92 47.43 32.83
CA ALA A 172 28.11 48.14 33.31
C ALA A 172 28.14 49.60 32.84
N THR A 173 27.67 49.91 31.63
CA THR A 173 27.56 51.30 31.14
C THR A 173 26.36 52.08 31.68
N GLN A 174 25.34 51.41 32.23
CA GLN A 174 24.16 52.05 32.84
C GLN A 174 24.32 52.31 34.35
N ARG A 175 25.47 51.93 34.94
CA ARG A 175 25.77 52.08 36.36
C ARG A 175 26.79 53.19 36.56
#